data_AF-A0A2I0Q6N4-F1
#
_entry.id   AF-A0A2I0Q6N4-F1
#
_cell.length_a   1.000
_cell.length_b   1.000
_cell.length_c   1.000
_cell.angle_alpha   90.00
_cell.angle_beta   90.00
_cell.angle_gamma   90.00
#
_symmetry.space_group_name_H-M   'P 1'
#
loop_
_entity.id
_entity.type
_entity.pdbx_description
1 polymer ?
#
loop_
_entity_poly.entity_id
_entity_poly.type
_entity_poly.pdbx_seq_one_letter_code
_entity_poly.pdbx_strand_id
1 'polypeptide(L)'
;MHKKRGQIIIVVLIIVMIIGIIIPAVVYFSHHEMKWTVKETKSTRAFHLAEAGIDRGVFAMNGTAGLWKNVANGTSSAPTGMDGTSEFTDVEGGRYKIKITSGPVSHQITICAVGKDEKSDEIRGLKAIYQLEGINSPLFANSKIDVSGNEKV
;
A
#
# COMPACT_ATOMS: atom_id res chain seq x y z
N MET A 1 62.18 -39.89 -5.59
CA MET A 1 60.84 -39.62 -5.03
C MET A 1 60.65 -38.11 -4.77
N HIS A 2 60.49 -37.28 -5.82
CA HIS A 2 60.45 -35.80 -5.70
C HIS A 2 59.23 -35.13 -6.37
N LYS A 3 58.24 -35.91 -6.84
CA LYS A 3 57.10 -35.37 -7.61
C LYS A 3 56.04 -34.61 -6.79
N LYS A 4 56.05 -34.64 -5.46
CA LYS A 4 54.97 -34.05 -4.64
C LYS A 4 55.10 -32.53 -4.38
N ARG A 5 56.31 -31.96 -4.42
CA ARG A 5 56.52 -30.55 -4.03
C ARG A 5 56.12 -29.53 -5.12
N GLY A 6 56.36 -29.85 -6.40
CA GLY A 6 55.95 -28.99 -7.51
C GLY A 6 54.43 -28.96 -7.76
N GLN A 7 53.75 -30.08 -7.50
CA GLN A 7 52.30 -30.20 -7.69
C GLN A 7 51.50 -29.36 -6.68
N ILE A 8 52.02 -29.20 -5.45
CA ILE A 8 51.39 -28.36 -4.41
C ILE A 8 51.36 -26.89 -4.83
N ILE A 9 52.43 -26.37 -5.43
CA ILE A 9 52.51 -24.97 -5.88
C ILE A 9 51.47 -24.69 -6.97
N ILE A 10 51.31 -25.62 -7.92
CA ILE A 10 50.31 -25.50 -9.00
C ILE A 10 48.89 -25.47 -8.43
N VAL A 11 48.58 -26.34 -7.46
CA VAL A 11 47.28 -26.37 -6.80
C VAL A 11 47.01 -25.06 -6.06
N VAL A 12 47.98 -24.54 -5.31
CA VAL A 12 47.84 -23.26 -4.60
C VAL A 12 47.63 -22.11 -5.58
N LEU A 13 48.35 -22.08 -6.70
CA LEU A 13 48.23 -21.02 -7.71
C LEU A 13 46.85 -21.01 -8.36
N ILE A 14 46.28 -22.18 -8.64
CA ILE A 14 44.90 -22.32 -9.15
C ILE A 14 43.89 -21.81 -8.11
N ILE A 15 44.08 -22.16 -6.83
CA ILE A 15 43.19 -21.67 -5.75
C ILE A 15 43.24 -20.15 -5.66
N VAL A 16 44.44 -19.54 -5.69
CA VAL A 16 44.60 -18.09 -5.64
C VAL A 16 43.95 -17.42 -6.86
N MET A 17 44.07 -18.02 -8.05
CA MET A 17 43.42 -17.52 -9.26
C MET A 17 41.89 -17.57 -9.14
N ILE A 18 41.34 -18.66 -8.62
CA ILE A 18 39.89 -18.80 -8.38
C ILE A 18 39.41 -17.76 -7.35
N ILE A 19 40.11 -17.61 -6.23
CA ILE A 19 39.79 -16.60 -5.21
C ILE A 19 39.85 -15.19 -5.80
N GLY A 20 40.87 -14.90 -6.63
CA GLY A 20 41.04 -13.63 -7.31
C GLY A 20 39.89 -13.26 -8.26
N ILE A 21 39.16 -14.26 -8.79
CA ILE A 21 37.98 -14.05 -9.62
C ILE A 21 36.71 -13.93 -8.75
N ILE A 22 36.59 -14.74 -7.71
CA ILE A 22 35.39 -14.80 -6.86
C ILE A 22 35.21 -13.51 -6.04
N ILE A 23 36.27 -12.98 -5.43
CA ILE A 23 36.18 -11.77 -4.60
C ILE A 23 35.57 -10.58 -5.35
N PRO A 24 36.10 -10.14 -6.52
CA PRO A 24 35.51 -9.02 -7.25
C PRO A 24 34.10 -9.33 -7.75
N ALA A 25 33.81 -10.59 -8.11
CA ALA A 25 32.46 -10.98 -8.50
C ALA A 25 31.45 -10.79 -7.35
N VAL A 26 31.77 -11.28 -6.14
CA VAL A 26 30.90 -11.12 -4.96
C VAL A 26 30.71 -9.65 -4.60
N VAL A 27 31.78 -8.84 -4.66
CA VAL A 27 31.69 -7.39 -4.44
C VAL A 27 30.78 -6.73 -5.48
N TYR A 28 30.91 -7.11 -6.75
CA TYR A 28 30.06 -6.58 -7.81
C TYR A 28 28.58 -6.91 -7.61
N PHE A 29 28.26 -8.16 -7.23
CA PHE A 29 26.90 -8.58 -6.91
C PHE A 29 26.34 -7.83 -5.69
N SER A 30 27.13 -7.69 -4.62
CA SER A 30 26.73 -6.97 -3.41
C SER A 30 26.36 -5.50 -3.70
N HIS A 31 27.13 -4.81 -4.55
CA HIS A 31 26.80 -3.44 -4.95
C HIS A 31 25.50 -3.33 -5.72
N HIS A 32 25.16 -4.33 -6.53
CA HIS A 32 23.87 -4.37 -7.20
C HIS A 32 22.76 -4.57 -6.19
N GLU A 33 22.84 -5.58 -5.33
CA GLU A 33 21.82 -5.86 -4.32
C GLU A 33 21.52 -4.63 -3.46
N MET A 34 22.55 -3.91 -2.97
CA MET A 34 22.35 -2.68 -2.21
C MET A 34 21.54 -1.62 -2.96
N LYS A 35 21.82 -1.39 -4.26
CA LYS A 35 21.06 -0.41 -5.06
C LYS A 35 19.60 -0.82 -5.23
N TRP A 36 19.35 -2.11 -5.44
CA TRP A 36 18.00 -2.64 -5.56
C TRP A 36 17.25 -2.54 -4.24
N THR A 37 17.88 -2.91 -3.12
CA THR A 37 17.29 -2.78 -1.77
C THR A 37 16.93 -1.33 -1.43
N VAL A 38 17.78 -0.36 -1.77
CA VAL A 38 17.46 1.06 -1.55
C VAL A 38 16.26 1.49 -2.38
N LYS A 39 16.17 1.05 -3.63
CA LYS A 39 15.03 1.35 -4.50
C LYS A 39 13.72 0.74 -3.97
N GLU A 40 13.77 -0.51 -3.52
CA GLU A 40 12.63 -1.17 -2.91
C GLU A 40 12.19 -0.45 -1.63
N THR A 41 13.14 -0.10 -0.76
CA THR A 41 12.84 0.62 0.49
C THR A 41 12.12 1.94 0.22
N LYS A 42 12.56 2.71 -0.78
CA LYS A 42 11.91 3.96 -1.22
C LYS A 42 10.48 3.70 -1.72
N SER A 43 10.32 2.68 -2.56
CA SER A 43 9.00 2.29 -3.07
C SER A 43 8.06 1.85 -1.94
N THR A 44 8.53 1.05 -0.99
CA THR A 44 7.73 0.57 0.15
C THR A 44 7.26 1.73 1.03
N ARG A 45 8.12 2.72 1.30
CA ARG A 45 7.71 3.93 2.05
C ARG A 45 6.61 4.70 1.34
N ALA A 46 6.74 4.93 0.03
CA ALA A 46 5.71 5.59 -0.75
C ALA A 46 4.40 4.78 -0.78
N PHE A 47 4.46 3.44 -0.75
CA PHE A 47 3.28 2.59 -0.61
C PHE A 47 2.61 2.71 0.77
N HIS A 48 3.37 2.72 1.86
CA HIS A 48 2.80 2.91 3.20
C HIS A 48 2.08 4.27 3.32
N LEU A 49 2.61 5.31 2.69
CA LEU A 49 1.95 6.63 2.63
C LEU A 49 0.64 6.57 1.83
N ALA A 50 0.62 5.82 0.72
CA ALA A 50 -0.61 5.61 -0.05
C ALA A 50 -1.64 4.78 0.74
N GLU A 51 -1.20 3.77 1.50
CA GLU A 51 -2.05 2.93 2.34
C GLU A 51 -2.73 3.74 3.44
N ALA A 52 -1.98 4.60 4.13
CA ALA A 52 -2.55 5.53 5.11
C ALA A 52 -3.63 6.44 4.49
N GLY A 53 -3.46 6.84 3.23
CA GLY A 53 -4.47 7.57 2.49
C GLY A 53 -5.74 6.76 2.20
N ILE A 54 -5.60 5.47 1.88
CA ILE A 54 -6.76 4.57 1.73
C ILE A 54 -7.50 4.45 3.07
N ASP A 55 -6.78 4.16 4.16
CA ASP A 55 -7.36 3.99 5.50
C ASP A 55 -8.12 5.22 5.96
N ARG A 56 -7.52 6.41 5.77
CA ARG A 56 -8.18 7.67 6.06
C ARG A 56 -9.41 7.91 5.18
N GLY A 57 -9.34 7.55 3.91
CA GLY A 57 -10.48 7.61 2.99
C GLY A 57 -11.63 6.74 3.48
N VAL A 58 -11.35 5.49 3.87
CA VAL A 58 -12.34 4.56 4.43
C VAL A 58 -12.93 5.10 5.74
N PHE A 59 -12.09 5.61 6.63
CA PHE A 59 -12.54 6.20 7.89
C PHE A 59 -13.49 7.38 7.67
N ALA A 60 -13.13 8.33 6.80
CA ALA A 60 -13.97 9.48 6.52
C ALA A 60 -15.31 9.10 5.89
N MET A 61 -15.32 8.06 5.05
CA MET A 61 -16.52 7.53 4.43
C MET A 61 -17.47 6.85 5.43
N ASN A 62 -16.93 6.24 6.49
CA ASN A 62 -17.71 5.62 7.56
C ASN A 62 -18.15 6.60 8.65
N GLY A 63 -17.48 7.75 8.78
CA GLY A 63 -17.76 8.73 9.85
C GLY A 63 -19.08 9.48 9.71
N THR A 64 -19.72 9.49 8.54
CA THR A 64 -20.99 10.18 8.30
C THR A 64 -22.07 9.21 7.82
N ALA A 65 -23.19 9.13 8.55
CA ALA A 65 -24.31 8.28 8.18
C ALA A 65 -24.87 8.67 6.80
N GLY A 66 -25.04 7.68 5.91
CA GLY A 66 -25.60 7.88 4.57
C GLY A 66 -24.64 8.44 3.52
N LEU A 67 -23.47 8.97 3.91
CA LEU A 67 -22.46 9.46 2.97
C LEU A 67 -22.01 8.36 1.99
N TRP A 68 -21.78 7.15 2.49
CA TRP A 68 -21.44 6.00 1.65
C TRP A 68 -22.45 5.78 0.53
N LYS A 69 -23.74 5.70 0.87
CA LYS A 69 -24.81 5.48 -0.12
C LYS A 69 -24.86 6.63 -1.12
N ASN A 70 -24.71 7.87 -0.67
CA ASN A 70 -24.79 9.03 -1.53
C ASN A 70 -23.61 9.11 -2.52
N VAL A 71 -22.39 8.87 -2.06
CA VAL A 71 -21.21 8.84 -2.93
C VAL A 71 -21.28 7.64 -3.88
N ALA A 72 -21.67 6.45 -3.41
CA ALA A 72 -21.81 5.27 -4.25
C ALA A 72 -22.87 5.45 -5.36
N ASN A 73 -23.92 6.22 -5.09
CA ASN A 73 -24.97 6.56 -6.05
C ASN A 73 -24.65 7.79 -6.92
N GLY A 74 -23.51 8.45 -6.69
CA GLY A 74 -23.11 9.66 -7.41
C GLY A 74 -23.96 10.90 -7.07
N THR A 75 -24.72 10.87 -5.98
CA THR A 75 -25.60 11.98 -5.56
C THR A 75 -24.90 12.99 -4.66
N SER A 76 -23.71 12.66 -4.13
CA SER A 76 -22.91 13.55 -3.29
C SER A 76 -21.44 13.47 -3.67
N SER A 77 -20.73 14.58 -3.50
CA SER A 77 -19.28 14.65 -3.68
C SER A 77 -18.54 13.97 -2.53
N ALA A 78 -17.29 13.60 -2.79
CA ALA A 78 -16.37 13.11 -1.76
C ALA A 78 -16.30 14.08 -0.55
N PRO A 79 -15.95 13.58 0.65
CA PRO A 79 -15.61 14.42 1.79
C PRO A 79 -14.63 15.54 1.44
N THR A 80 -14.74 16.67 2.15
CA THR A 80 -13.89 17.83 1.93
C THR A 80 -12.41 17.44 1.96
N GLY A 81 -11.67 17.85 0.92
CA GLY A 81 -10.25 17.55 0.75
C GLY A 81 -9.93 16.15 0.18
N MET A 82 -10.93 15.36 -0.19
CA MET A 82 -10.75 14.01 -0.77
C MET A 82 -11.15 13.93 -2.25
N ASP A 83 -10.93 15.02 -2.99
CA ASP A 83 -11.16 15.15 -4.44
C ASP A 83 -9.88 14.94 -5.29
N GLY A 84 -8.75 14.68 -4.62
CA GLY A 84 -7.43 14.55 -5.23
C GLY A 84 -6.62 15.83 -5.27
N THR A 85 -7.10 16.95 -4.72
CA THR A 85 -6.37 18.22 -4.71
C THR A 85 -5.59 18.46 -3.43
N SER A 86 -6.16 18.09 -2.28
CA SER A 86 -5.58 18.38 -0.97
C SER A 86 -4.48 17.40 -0.58
N GLU A 87 -3.44 17.91 0.05
CA GLU A 87 -2.31 17.13 0.58
C GLU A 87 -2.46 16.92 2.08
N PHE A 88 -2.26 15.69 2.52
CA PHE A 88 -2.21 15.30 3.92
C PHE A 88 -0.76 15.01 4.32
N THR A 89 -0.38 15.45 5.52
CA THR A 89 0.99 15.46 6.08
C THR A 89 1.05 14.83 7.48
N ASP A 90 -0.01 14.14 7.88
CA ASP A 90 -0.18 13.52 9.20
C ASP A 90 0.64 12.23 9.39
N VAL A 91 1.20 11.68 8.32
CA VAL A 91 2.13 10.54 8.38
C VAL A 91 3.55 11.04 8.19
N GLU A 92 4.43 10.70 9.14
CA GLU A 92 5.82 11.11 9.09
C GLU A 92 6.53 10.57 7.83
N GLY A 93 7.40 11.40 7.26
CA GLY A 93 8.27 11.00 6.15
C GLY A 93 7.70 11.24 4.76
N GLY A 94 6.46 11.75 4.64
CA GLY A 94 5.93 12.14 3.34
C GLY A 94 4.57 12.79 3.37
N ARG A 95 3.98 12.87 2.18
CA ARG A 95 2.65 13.46 1.95
C ARG A 95 1.81 12.51 1.12
N TYR A 96 0.50 12.57 1.27
CA TYR A 96 -0.39 11.79 0.41
C TYR A 96 -1.62 12.59 0.00
N LYS A 97 -2.23 12.17 -1.11
CA LYS A 97 -3.48 12.69 -1.64
C LYS A 97 -4.51 11.58 -1.71
N ILE A 98 -5.77 11.92 -1.47
CA ILE A 98 -6.90 10.99 -1.58
C ILE A 98 -7.87 11.53 -2.60
N LYS A 99 -8.36 10.67 -3.47
CA LYS A 99 -9.46 10.92 -4.40
C LYS A 99 -10.51 9.83 -4.25
N ILE A 100 -11.71 10.22 -3.86
CA ILE A 100 -12.86 9.32 -3.75
C ILE A 100 -13.84 9.62 -4.89
N THR A 101 -14.25 8.58 -5.60
CA THR A 101 -15.21 8.67 -6.71
C THR A 101 -16.19 7.51 -6.68
N SER A 102 -17.40 7.72 -7.21
CA SER A 102 -18.37 6.64 -7.46
C SER A 102 -17.88 5.70 -8.57
N GLY A 103 -18.27 4.43 -8.52
CA GLY A 103 -17.94 3.43 -9.54
C GLY A 103 -16.75 2.52 -9.14
N PRO A 104 -16.27 1.66 -10.05
CA PRO A 104 -16.59 1.60 -11.49
C PRO A 104 -17.94 0.93 -11.82
N VAL A 105 -18.53 0.17 -10.91
CA VAL A 105 -19.88 -0.42 -11.04
C VAL A 105 -20.84 0.34 -10.13
N SER A 106 -22.15 0.22 -10.41
CA SER A 106 -23.20 0.78 -9.56
C SER A 106 -23.04 0.31 -8.10
N HIS A 107 -23.31 1.20 -7.15
CA HIS A 107 -23.17 0.97 -5.70
C HIS A 107 -21.73 0.68 -5.22
N GLN A 108 -20.72 1.00 -6.04
CA GLN A 108 -19.31 0.93 -5.64
C GLN A 108 -18.71 2.31 -5.44
N ILE A 109 -17.67 2.35 -4.60
CA ILE A 109 -16.83 3.52 -4.38
C ILE A 109 -15.39 3.14 -4.69
N THR A 110 -14.74 3.97 -5.48
CA THR A 110 -13.30 3.89 -5.73
C THR A 110 -12.59 4.91 -4.86
N ILE A 111 -11.64 4.45 -4.05
CA ILE A 111 -10.71 5.28 -3.30
C ILE A 111 -9.34 5.13 -3.95
N CYS A 112 -8.83 6.21 -4.50
CA CYS A 112 -7.48 6.32 -5.02
C CYS A 112 -6.64 7.14 -4.03
N ALA A 113 -5.53 6.58 -3.56
CA ALA A 113 -4.58 7.29 -2.74
C ALA A 113 -3.21 7.32 -3.42
N VAL A 114 -2.51 8.44 -3.31
CA VAL A 114 -1.16 8.61 -3.85
C VAL A 114 -0.25 9.13 -2.75
N GLY A 115 0.76 8.35 -2.38
CA GLY A 115 1.78 8.71 -1.40
C GLY A 115 3.07 9.18 -2.09
N LYS A 116 3.69 10.22 -1.53
CA LYS A 116 4.97 10.78 -1.94
C LYS A 116 5.91 10.83 -0.74
N ASP A 117 7.02 10.11 -0.82
CA ASP A 117 8.08 10.17 0.19
C ASP A 117 8.88 11.47 0.05
N GLU A 118 9.12 12.17 1.16
CA GLU A 118 9.76 13.49 1.15
C GLU A 118 11.29 13.42 0.96
N LYS A 119 11.90 12.29 1.30
CA LYS A 119 13.36 12.12 1.22
C LYS A 119 13.82 11.61 -0.14
N SER A 120 13.00 10.82 -0.81
CA SER A 120 13.34 10.17 -2.07
C SER A 120 12.58 10.68 -3.28
N ASP A 121 11.58 11.54 -3.08
CA ASP A 121 10.63 12.00 -4.11
C ASP A 121 9.91 10.86 -4.85
N GLU A 122 9.94 9.64 -4.31
CA GLU A 122 9.26 8.47 -4.87
C GLU A 122 7.75 8.62 -4.69
N ILE A 123 7.00 8.41 -5.76
CA ILE A 123 5.54 8.52 -5.77
C ILE A 123 4.94 7.15 -6.10
N ARG A 124 4.03 6.68 -5.24
CA ARG A 124 3.28 5.43 -5.44
C ARG A 124 1.81 5.65 -5.16
N GLY A 125 0.97 4.92 -5.88
CA GLY A 125 -0.48 5.04 -5.76
C GLY A 125 -1.14 3.69 -5.55
N LEU A 126 -2.21 3.70 -4.76
CA LEU A 126 -3.09 2.57 -4.53
C LEU A 126 -4.51 2.95 -4.97
N LYS A 127 -5.24 1.95 -5.43
CA LYS A 127 -6.64 2.07 -5.80
C LYS A 127 -7.38 0.90 -5.16
N ALA A 128 -8.35 1.23 -4.32
CA ALA A 128 -9.24 0.26 -3.70
C ALA A 128 -10.67 0.53 -4.17
N ILE A 129 -11.40 -0.54 -4.49
CA ILE A 129 -12.80 -0.49 -4.87
C ILE A 129 -13.57 -1.20 -3.77
N TYR A 130 -14.53 -0.51 -3.20
CA TYR A 130 -15.36 -1.00 -2.11
C TYR A 130 -16.82 -1.06 -2.55
N GLN A 131 -17.52 -2.07 -2.05
CA GLN A 131 -18.96 -2.22 -2.18
C GLN A 131 -19.52 -2.44 -0.78
N LEU A 132 -20.64 -1.79 -0.48
CA LEU A 132 -21.35 -2.07 0.76
C LEU A 132 -22.18 -3.34 0.57
N GLU A 133 -21.78 -4.42 1.21
CA GLU A 133 -22.63 -5.60 1.35
C GLU A 133 -23.30 -5.55 2.72
N GLY A 134 -24.59 -5.28 2.72
CA GLY A 134 -25.37 -5.17 3.94
C GLY A 134 -26.85 -5.43 3.69
N ILE A 135 -27.46 -6.21 4.57
CA ILE A 135 -28.90 -6.35 4.62
C ILE A 135 -29.45 -5.07 5.29
N ASN A 136 -30.38 -4.39 4.64
CA ASN A 136 -30.78 -3.00 4.96
C ASN A 136 -31.45 -2.79 6.33
N SER A 137 -31.58 -3.81 7.19
CA SER A 137 -32.06 -3.67 8.58
C SER A 137 -31.85 -4.97 9.38
N PRO A 138 -31.60 -4.89 10.69
CA PRO A 138 -31.71 -6.06 11.58
C PRO A 138 -33.16 -6.56 11.73
N LEU A 139 -34.16 -5.80 11.24
CA LEU A 139 -35.58 -6.15 11.26
C LEU A 139 -36.22 -5.86 9.89
N PHE A 140 -36.66 -6.91 9.19
CA PHE A 140 -37.42 -6.80 7.94
C PHE A 140 -38.91 -7.08 8.22
N ALA A 141 -39.70 -6.05 8.46
CA ALA A 141 -41.15 -6.17 8.62
C ALA A 141 -41.84 -6.10 7.26
N ASN A 142 -42.01 -7.24 6.58
CA ASN A 142 -42.56 -7.28 5.23
C ASN A 142 -44.09 -7.21 5.16
N SER A 143 -44.80 -7.18 6.31
CA SER A 143 -46.17 -6.67 6.51
C SER A 143 -46.63 -7.01 7.94
N LYS A 144 -47.03 -5.99 8.71
CA LYS A 144 -47.61 -6.07 10.09
C LYS A 144 -46.71 -6.62 11.20
N ILE A 145 -45.57 -5.96 11.44
CA ILE A 145 -44.92 -6.04 12.76
C ILE A 145 -44.86 -4.61 13.31
N ASP A 146 -45.64 -4.36 14.36
CA ASP A 146 -45.60 -3.11 15.12
C ASP A 146 -44.68 -3.35 16.34
N VAL A 147 -43.52 -2.70 16.37
CA VAL A 147 -42.57 -2.80 17.48
C VAL A 147 -42.90 -1.71 18.47
N SER A 148 -43.70 -2.04 19.48
CA SER A 148 -44.08 -1.13 20.56
C SER A 148 -43.34 -1.51 21.86
N GLY A 149 -42.43 -0.63 22.29
CA GLY A 149 -41.94 -0.53 23.67
C GLY A 149 -40.57 -1.14 23.97
N ASN A 150 -39.69 -0.33 24.57
CA ASN A 150 -38.59 -0.82 25.40
C ASN A 150 -39.09 -0.80 26.85
N GLU A 151 -39.36 -1.96 27.43
CA GLU A 151 -39.77 -2.06 28.83
C GLU A 151 -38.55 -1.76 29.71
N LYS A 152 -38.58 -0.62 30.41
CA LYS A 152 -37.60 -0.34 31.46
C LYS A 152 -37.92 -1.26 32.64
N VAL A 153 -37.03 -2.21 32.92
CA VAL A 153 -36.94 -2.89 34.22
C VAL A 153 -35.78 -2.30 34.99
#